data_AF-A0A9W6U3C0-F1
#
_entry.id   AF-A0A9W6U3C0-F1
#
_cell.length_a   1.000
_cell.length_b   1.000
_cell.length_c   1.000
_cell.angle_alpha   90.00
_cell.angle_beta   90.00
_cell.angle_gamma   90.00
#
_symmetry.space_group_name_H-M   'P 1'
#
loop_
_entity.id
_entity.type
_entity.pdbx_description
1 polymer ?
#
loop_
_entity_poly.entity_id
_entity_poly.type
_entity_poly.pdbx_seq_one_letter_code
_entity_poly.pdbx_strand_id
1 'polypeptide(L)'
;MCNQVSTPAAAGAAAASQQGGCPVQHDAKKAAPEGCPVQHDSPKKIEGCPVQHDKKPTAACAMAGGCPVVKDGETESEVYNVYGQRIDPTNMMPYNPNQEPNDEQRYPLPQDRVQSTIPKGGTEGTWLYPSEQMFFNALRRKGKGEDVHEGDVRAIVSIHNNMNERAWAQVEHYEKVCHPELEGSKLLKFCGRPDKLTPIAWVKKVLGYGEPFDRHDWTVLRSDNTQVRYVIDYYFDDDKSAQDEVPELHSADKVKSISMYARPAVDSIGALIDRIKFPVVAFINDRKDPDITARSALVEHAQGEKDAPEPLSVKEVEQTFAKVKDTCKNCMVEVKTCSNEVQCSQAAMALQLCMGRIICPPQAAAFTKALDGGDEAAVEAAFDAMNSSLEQFQERSASAMQEQAVRESLSKK
;
A
#
# COMPACT_ATOMS: atom_id res chain seq x y z
N MET A 1 -28.86 -1.26 42.00
CA MET A 1 -29.48 -0.53 43.13
C MET A 1 -28.55 0.62 43.49
N CYS A 2 -29.11 1.76 43.93
CA CYS A 2 -28.43 3.06 43.96
C CYS A 2 -27.68 3.36 45.29
N ASN A 3 -27.06 4.55 45.30
CA ASN A 3 -26.48 5.37 46.41
C ASN A 3 -24.94 5.36 46.40
N GLN A 4 -24.19 6.47 46.25
CA GLN A 4 -24.29 7.89 46.67
C GLN A 4 -24.16 8.19 48.17
N VAL A 5 -23.48 9.33 48.45
CA VAL A 5 -23.31 10.06 49.73
C VAL A 5 -22.32 9.40 50.72
N SER A 6 -21.47 10.07 51.50
CA SER A 6 -20.65 11.32 51.50
C SER A 6 -20.00 11.39 52.92
N THR A 7 -19.13 12.38 53.17
CA THR A 7 -18.25 12.52 54.37
C THR A 7 -18.93 13.03 55.67
N PRO A 8 -18.22 12.96 56.82
CA PRO A 8 -17.62 14.15 57.50
C PRO A 8 -16.14 13.90 57.97
N ALA A 9 -15.20 14.86 58.12
CA ALA A 9 -15.12 16.11 58.90
C ALA A 9 -14.96 15.88 60.45
N ALA A 10 -14.12 16.57 61.25
CA ALA A 10 -13.20 17.72 61.07
C ALA A 10 -12.19 17.87 62.26
N ALA A 11 -11.17 18.77 62.12
CA ALA A 11 -10.53 19.65 63.14
C ALA A 11 -9.03 19.95 62.80
N GLY A 12 -8.47 21.17 62.89
CA GLY A 12 -9.03 22.52 63.11
C GLY A 12 -7.93 23.62 63.23
N ALA A 13 -8.30 24.90 62.99
CA ALA A 13 -7.62 26.18 63.37
C ALA A 13 -6.14 26.47 62.96
N ALA A 14 -5.68 27.69 62.60
CA ALA A 14 -6.34 28.99 62.29
C ALA A 14 -5.36 30.01 61.63
N ALA A 15 -5.91 30.99 60.88
CA ALA A 15 -5.45 32.41 60.65
C ALA A 15 -4.04 32.71 60.04
N ALA A 16 -3.81 33.72 59.15
CA ALA A 16 -4.65 34.79 58.58
C ALA A 16 -4.16 35.31 57.17
N SER A 17 -4.96 36.22 56.57
CA SER A 17 -4.84 36.93 55.25
C SER A 17 -3.73 38.03 55.20
N GLN A 18 -3.37 38.72 54.09
CA GLN A 18 -4.06 39.38 52.93
C GLN A 18 -3.09 39.44 51.69
N GLN A 19 -3.43 39.44 50.38
CA GLN A 19 -4.33 40.21 49.46
C GLN A 19 -3.73 41.49 48.78
N GLY A 20 -3.86 41.58 47.44
CA GLY A 20 -3.56 42.75 46.54
C GLY A 20 -2.18 42.74 45.83
N GLY A 21 -1.95 43.21 44.60
CA GLY A 21 -2.77 43.76 43.48
C GLY A 21 -1.86 44.26 42.32
N CYS A 22 -2.32 44.30 41.06
CA CYS A 22 -1.55 44.71 39.84
C CYS A 22 -1.64 46.25 39.54
N PRO A 23 -1.24 46.84 38.38
CA PRO A 23 -0.30 46.51 37.27
C PRO A 23 0.60 47.75 36.83
N VAL A 24 1.05 47.83 35.55
CA VAL A 24 1.52 49.05 34.78
C VAL A 24 3.02 49.44 34.98
N GLN A 25 3.87 49.95 34.03
CA GLN A 25 3.76 50.50 32.64
C GLN A 25 5.00 50.20 31.72
N HIS A 26 5.04 50.75 30.50
CA HIS A 26 6.22 50.96 29.62
C HIS A 26 6.65 52.45 29.62
N ASP A 27 7.94 52.78 29.40
CA ASP A 27 8.36 53.90 28.52
C ASP A 27 9.87 53.90 28.15
N ALA A 28 10.31 54.75 27.19
CA ALA A 28 11.57 54.59 26.43
C ALA A 28 12.59 55.77 26.47
N LYS A 29 13.90 55.51 26.18
CA LYS A 29 14.73 56.22 25.15
C LYS A 29 16.26 55.89 25.10
N LYS A 30 16.74 55.70 23.85
CA LYS A 30 18.03 56.09 23.20
C LYS A 30 19.41 55.98 23.91
N ALA A 31 20.35 55.30 23.25
CA ALA A 31 21.61 55.88 22.74
C ALA A 31 22.30 54.98 21.66
N ALA A 32 22.97 55.58 20.68
CA ALA A 32 23.92 54.99 19.71
C ALA A 32 24.87 56.12 19.24
N PRO A 33 26.13 55.84 18.89
CA PRO A 33 26.53 55.55 17.49
C PRO A 33 27.62 54.44 17.42
N GLU A 34 28.27 54.04 16.33
CA GLU A 34 28.40 54.46 14.91
C GLU A 34 28.20 53.22 14.00
N GLY A 35 28.14 53.26 12.65
CA GLY A 35 28.22 54.34 11.65
C GLY A 35 28.00 53.78 10.22
N CYS A 36 27.98 54.64 9.19
CA CYS A 36 27.82 54.27 7.76
C CYS A 36 28.91 54.95 6.89
N PRO A 37 29.01 54.63 5.58
CA PRO A 37 28.29 55.46 4.58
C PRO A 37 27.63 54.68 3.41
N VAL A 38 26.34 54.91 3.09
CA VAL A 38 25.76 55.88 2.10
C VAL A 38 26.27 55.60 0.65
N GLN A 39 25.44 55.32 -0.37
CA GLN A 39 24.34 56.14 -0.93
C GLN A 39 23.17 55.34 -1.54
N HIS A 40 21.97 55.96 -1.53
CA HIS A 40 20.85 55.66 -2.42
C HIS A 40 20.53 56.90 -3.26
N ASP A 41 20.36 56.72 -4.57
CA ASP A 41 19.64 57.66 -5.44
C ASP A 41 18.35 57.01 -5.96
N SER A 42 17.37 57.84 -6.30
CA SER A 42 16.05 57.50 -6.85
C SER A 42 15.51 58.75 -7.56
N PRO A 43 14.38 58.72 -8.33
CA PRO A 43 13.56 57.59 -8.79
C PRO A 43 13.31 57.61 -10.32
N LYS A 44 12.67 56.55 -10.88
CA LYS A 44 11.79 56.72 -12.07
C LYS A 44 10.48 55.93 -11.96
N LYS A 45 9.40 56.68 -12.21
CA LYS A 45 7.97 56.33 -12.37
C LYS A 45 7.80 55.53 -13.69
N ILE A 46 6.91 54.54 -13.84
CA ILE A 46 5.52 54.69 -14.35
C ILE A 46 4.85 53.30 -14.57
N GLU A 47 3.54 53.23 -14.26
CA GLU A 47 2.43 52.36 -14.76
C GLU A 47 2.57 50.85 -15.08
N GLY A 48 1.56 50.08 -14.62
CA GLY A 48 0.78 49.21 -15.52
C GLY A 48 0.89 47.70 -15.35
N CYS A 49 -0.06 47.07 -14.63
CA CYS A 49 -0.31 45.64 -14.75
C CYS A 49 -1.24 45.34 -15.95
N PRO A 50 -0.87 44.44 -16.89
CA PRO A 50 -1.82 43.74 -17.72
C PRO A 50 -2.21 42.42 -17.03
N VAL A 51 -3.38 42.40 -16.38
CA VAL A 51 -3.96 41.16 -15.87
C VAL A 51 -4.51 40.36 -17.06
N GLN A 52 -3.85 39.26 -17.42
CA GLN A 52 -4.45 38.25 -18.31
C GLN A 52 -5.27 37.26 -17.48
N HIS A 53 -6.55 37.57 -17.30
CA HIS A 53 -7.54 36.53 -17.08
C HIS A 53 -7.73 35.79 -18.41
N ASP A 54 -7.22 34.55 -18.53
CA ASP A 54 -7.81 33.48 -19.36
C ASP A 54 -6.98 32.17 -19.36
N LYS A 55 -6.87 31.52 -18.19
CA LYS A 55 -6.70 30.06 -18.10
C LYS A 55 -7.52 29.52 -16.93
N LYS A 56 -8.46 28.61 -17.20
CA LYS A 56 -9.17 27.87 -16.14
C LYS A 56 -8.14 27.04 -15.34
N PRO A 57 -8.08 27.14 -14.00
CA PRO A 57 -7.27 26.22 -13.22
C PRO A 57 -7.90 24.83 -13.29
N THR A 58 -7.17 23.85 -13.83
CA THR A 58 -7.50 22.44 -13.65
C THR A 58 -7.29 22.09 -12.18
N ALA A 59 -8.28 21.41 -11.59
CA ALA A 59 -8.31 21.14 -10.15
C ALA A 59 -7.31 20.04 -9.76
N ALA A 60 -6.04 20.42 -9.59
CA ALA A 60 -5.06 19.63 -8.87
C ALA A 60 -5.54 19.41 -7.41
N CYS A 61 -5.49 18.18 -6.92
CA CYS A 61 -5.99 17.85 -5.59
C CYS A 61 -5.10 18.44 -4.48
N ALA A 62 -5.65 19.36 -3.70
CA ALA A 62 -5.23 19.63 -2.32
C ALA A 62 -5.77 18.49 -1.41
N MET A 63 -5.15 18.05 -0.32
CA MET A 63 -4.05 18.60 0.52
C MET A 63 -3.17 17.47 1.14
N ALA A 64 -2.15 17.90 1.91
CA ALA A 64 -1.39 17.17 2.94
C ALA A 64 -0.25 16.24 2.48
N GLY A 65 0.93 16.84 2.25
CA GLY A 65 2.20 16.10 2.06
C GLY A 65 3.13 16.66 0.98
N GLY A 66 3.40 17.97 0.97
CA GLY A 66 4.38 18.63 0.08
C GLY A 66 4.05 18.61 -1.41
N CYS A 67 3.67 19.76 -1.97
CA CYS A 67 3.38 19.89 -3.41
C CYS A 67 4.63 19.59 -4.27
N PRO A 68 4.54 18.68 -5.27
CA PRO A 68 5.64 18.44 -6.20
C PRO A 68 5.95 19.66 -7.08
N VAL A 69 7.23 19.90 -7.33
CA VAL A 69 7.69 20.92 -8.28
C VAL A 69 7.63 20.35 -9.69
N VAL A 70 6.78 20.93 -10.55
CA VAL A 70 6.78 20.65 -11.99
C VAL A 70 7.96 21.40 -12.62
N LYS A 71 8.79 20.70 -13.40
CA LYS A 71 9.72 21.32 -14.35
C LYS A 71 9.09 21.26 -15.74
N ASP A 72 9.02 22.41 -16.41
CA ASP A 72 8.47 22.50 -17.77
C ASP A 72 9.43 21.86 -18.79
N GLY A 73 8.91 20.91 -19.57
CA GLY A 73 9.64 20.24 -20.66
C GLY A 73 8.80 19.10 -21.24
N GLU A 74 8.69 19.02 -22.57
CA GLU A 74 7.79 18.08 -23.27
C GLU A 74 8.35 16.65 -23.28
N THR A 75 8.16 15.95 -22.18
CA THR A 75 8.26 14.49 -22.01
C THR A 75 7.36 14.13 -20.82
N GLU A 76 6.91 12.88 -20.69
CA GLU A 76 6.02 12.48 -19.58
C GLU A 76 6.57 12.96 -18.23
N SER A 77 5.93 13.97 -17.64
CA SER A 77 6.55 14.75 -16.57
C SER A 77 6.83 13.86 -15.37
N GLU A 78 8.11 13.57 -15.12
CA GLU A 78 8.51 12.72 -14.01
C GLU A 78 8.07 13.36 -12.69
N VAL A 79 7.06 12.77 -12.05
CA VAL A 79 6.57 13.23 -10.75
C VAL A 79 7.47 12.63 -9.67
N TYR A 80 8.01 13.48 -8.80
CA TYR A 80 8.81 13.07 -7.65
C TYR A 80 8.07 13.39 -6.35
N ASN A 81 8.26 12.55 -5.32
CA ASN A 81 7.82 12.89 -3.97
C ASN A 81 8.80 13.87 -3.29
N VAL A 82 8.46 14.29 -2.08
CA VAL A 82 9.27 15.21 -1.25
C VAL A 82 10.68 14.67 -0.96
N TYR A 83 10.88 13.35 -1.06
CA TYR A 83 12.15 12.65 -0.84
C TYR A 83 12.92 12.35 -2.14
N GLY A 84 12.50 12.90 -3.29
CA GLY A 84 13.17 12.69 -4.58
C GLY A 84 12.95 11.31 -5.20
N GLN A 85 11.99 10.52 -4.70
CA GLN A 85 11.62 9.22 -5.29
C GLN A 85 10.60 9.44 -6.41
N ARG A 86 10.87 8.87 -7.61
CA ARG A 86 9.95 8.93 -8.75
C ARG A 86 8.65 8.18 -8.45
N ILE A 87 7.52 8.80 -8.76
CA ILE A 87 6.15 8.30 -8.60
C ILE A 87 5.49 8.12 -9.98
N ASP A 88 4.79 7.01 -10.16
CA ASP A 88 3.91 6.78 -11.32
C ASP A 88 2.61 7.61 -11.14
N PRO A 89 2.33 8.60 -12.01
CA PRO A 89 1.16 9.47 -11.87
C PRO A 89 -0.18 8.76 -12.13
N THR A 90 -0.17 7.50 -12.61
CA THR A 90 -1.38 6.71 -12.89
C THR A 90 -1.94 5.99 -11.67
N ASN A 91 -1.11 5.70 -10.67
CA ASN A 91 -1.49 5.01 -9.43
C ASN A 91 -0.94 5.67 -8.15
N MET A 92 -0.14 6.74 -8.28
CA MET A 92 0.58 7.43 -7.19
C MET A 92 1.52 6.52 -6.36
N MET A 93 1.96 5.38 -6.92
CA MET A 93 2.96 4.51 -6.30
C MET A 93 4.38 4.93 -6.69
N PRO A 94 5.37 4.77 -5.81
CA PRO A 94 6.77 4.88 -6.19
C PRO A 94 7.18 3.78 -7.18
N TYR A 95 8.07 4.11 -8.12
CA TYR A 95 8.56 3.14 -9.11
C TYR A 95 9.38 2.00 -8.49
N ASN A 96 10.16 2.29 -7.44
CA ASN A 96 10.86 1.30 -6.64
C ASN A 96 10.30 1.31 -5.20
N PRO A 97 9.23 0.55 -4.91
CA PRO A 97 8.58 0.54 -3.59
C PRO A 97 9.40 -0.25 -2.57
N ASN A 98 9.43 0.21 -1.31
CA ASN A 98 10.18 -0.50 -0.26
C ASN A 98 9.54 -1.86 0.08
N GLN A 99 10.31 -2.93 -0.16
CA GLN A 99 9.99 -4.32 0.17
C GLN A 99 10.79 -4.84 1.38
N GLU A 100 11.67 -4.04 1.98
CA GLU A 100 12.37 -4.44 3.21
C GLU A 100 11.36 -4.54 4.37
N PRO A 101 11.54 -5.50 5.31
CA PRO A 101 10.73 -5.58 6.53
C PRO A 101 10.75 -4.27 7.32
N ASN A 102 9.66 -3.95 8.00
CA ASN A 102 9.64 -2.82 8.92
C ASN A 102 10.44 -3.14 10.20
N ASP A 103 11.04 -2.13 10.84
CA ASP A 103 11.83 -2.31 12.07
C ASP A 103 11.05 -3.00 13.22
N GLU A 104 9.72 -2.82 13.28
CA GLU A 104 8.83 -3.42 14.27
C GLU A 104 8.25 -4.78 13.84
N GLN A 105 8.54 -5.24 12.63
CA GLN A 105 7.95 -6.45 12.03
C GLN A 105 8.54 -7.72 12.66
N ARG A 106 7.67 -8.59 13.19
CA ARG A 106 8.05 -9.85 13.84
C ARG A 106 8.00 -11.05 12.90
N TYR A 107 7.16 -11.02 11.87
CA TYR A 107 6.93 -12.15 10.96
C TYR A 107 7.26 -11.80 9.50
N PRO A 108 7.86 -12.72 8.72
CA PRO A 108 8.19 -12.47 7.32
C PRO A 108 6.91 -12.42 6.47
N LEU A 109 6.75 -11.35 5.70
CA LEU A 109 5.63 -11.20 4.75
C LEU A 109 6.10 -11.50 3.31
N PRO A 110 5.26 -12.09 2.45
CA PRO A 110 5.59 -12.32 1.06
C PRO A 110 5.88 -11.02 0.29
N GLN A 111 6.88 -11.07 -0.59
CA GLN A 111 7.31 -9.95 -1.45
C GLN A 111 6.85 -10.11 -2.90
N ASP A 112 6.30 -11.26 -3.28
CA ASP A 112 5.73 -11.49 -4.60
C ASP A 112 4.49 -10.62 -4.85
N ARG A 113 4.17 -10.42 -6.13
CA ARG A 113 3.11 -9.51 -6.57
C ARG A 113 2.13 -10.25 -7.45
N VAL A 114 0.86 -10.19 -7.09
CA VAL A 114 -0.22 -10.83 -7.84
C VAL A 114 -0.53 -10.02 -9.10
N GLN A 115 -0.63 -10.71 -10.24
CA GLN A 115 -1.07 -10.11 -11.50
C GLN A 115 -2.60 -10.00 -11.52
N SER A 116 -3.12 -8.81 -11.89
CA SER A 116 -4.55 -8.56 -12.05
C SER A 116 -5.08 -9.05 -13.42
N THR A 117 -6.40 -9.17 -13.56
CA THR A 117 -7.04 -9.29 -14.89
C THR A 117 -7.36 -7.95 -15.52
N ILE A 118 -7.10 -6.85 -14.81
CA ILE A 118 -7.45 -5.49 -15.21
C ILE A 118 -6.44 -5.00 -16.28
N PRO A 119 -6.84 -4.74 -17.53
CA PRO A 119 -5.92 -4.25 -18.56
C PRO A 119 -5.39 -2.85 -18.21
N LYS A 120 -4.08 -2.61 -18.35
CA LYS A 120 -3.46 -1.31 -18.07
C LYS A 120 -3.44 -0.42 -19.32
N GLY A 121 -4.18 0.69 -19.26
CA GLY A 121 -4.23 1.69 -20.33
C GLY A 121 -2.84 2.25 -20.65
N GLY A 122 -2.58 2.48 -21.94
CA GLY A 122 -1.24 2.85 -22.43
C GLY A 122 -0.26 1.68 -22.58
N THR A 123 -0.67 0.44 -22.26
CA THR A 123 0.15 -0.77 -22.42
C THR A 123 -0.68 -1.96 -22.91
N GLU A 124 -0.01 -3.05 -23.28
CA GLU A 124 -0.66 -4.35 -23.56
C GLU A 124 -0.63 -5.33 -22.37
N GLY A 125 -0.15 -4.87 -21.21
CA GLY A 125 -0.15 -5.65 -19.97
C GLY A 125 -1.37 -5.40 -19.08
N THR A 126 -1.45 -6.12 -17.96
CA THR A 126 -2.40 -5.86 -16.87
C THR A 126 -1.72 -5.14 -15.70
N TRP A 127 -2.50 -4.66 -14.74
CA TRP A 127 -1.95 -4.11 -13.50
C TRP A 127 -1.33 -5.21 -12.62
N LEU A 128 -0.36 -4.83 -11.79
CA LEU A 128 0.23 -5.68 -10.75
C LEU A 128 -0.15 -5.12 -9.38
N TYR A 129 -0.75 -5.94 -8.52
CA TYR A 129 -1.07 -5.55 -7.15
C TYR A 129 0.22 -5.38 -6.30
N PRO A 130 0.18 -4.59 -5.21
CA PRO A 130 1.24 -4.59 -4.20
C PRO A 130 1.44 -6.00 -3.60
N SER A 131 2.65 -6.30 -3.15
CA SER A 131 2.91 -7.45 -2.29
C SER A 131 2.35 -7.21 -0.88
N GLU A 132 2.24 -8.27 -0.08
CA GLU A 132 1.88 -8.17 1.33
C GLU A 132 2.85 -7.27 2.11
N GLN A 133 4.15 -7.44 1.88
CA GLN A 133 5.20 -6.62 2.49
C GLN A 133 5.09 -5.13 2.09
N MET A 134 4.83 -4.83 0.80
CA MET A 134 4.58 -3.46 0.33
C MET A 134 3.33 -2.86 0.98
N PHE A 135 2.27 -3.66 1.14
CA PHE A 135 1.01 -3.23 1.72
C PHE A 135 1.15 -2.91 3.22
N PHE A 136 1.80 -3.80 3.98
CA PHE A 136 2.09 -3.58 5.40
C PHE A 136 2.96 -2.35 5.63
N ASN A 137 4.04 -2.19 4.86
CA ASN A 137 4.89 -1.00 4.88
C ASN A 137 4.09 0.29 4.57
N ALA A 138 3.13 0.22 3.64
CA ALA A 138 2.25 1.35 3.31
C ALA A 138 1.23 1.66 4.42
N LEU A 139 0.71 0.66 5.14
CA LEU A 139 -0.18 0.86 6.30
C LEU A 139 0.56 1.50 7.48
N ARG A 140 1.74 0.96 7.84
CA ARG A 140 2.60 1.49 8.91
C ARG A 140 2.98 2.95 8.64
N ARG A 141 3.44 3.27 7.43
CA ARG A 141 3.74 4.67 7.00
C ARG A 141 2.54 5.62 7.05
N LYS A 142 1.31 5.11 6.93
CA LYS A 142 0.07 5.91 6.98
C LYS A 142 -0.50 6.10 8.40
N GLY A 143 0.12 5.51 9.43
CA GLY A 143 -0.47 5.49 10.78
C GLY A 143 -1.79 4.71 10.85
N LYS A 144 -1.99 3.75 9.94
CA LYS A 144 -3.18 2.88 9.87
C LYS A 144 -2.84 1.40 10.07
N GLY A 145 -1.60 1.12 10.47
CA GLY A 145 -1.09 -0.24 10.64
C GLY A 145 -0.94 -0.70 12.08
N GLU A 146 -1.16 0.16 13.08
CA GLU A 146 -0.86 -0.14 14.49
C GLU A 146 -1.61 -1.39 14.98
N ASP A 147 -2.92 -1.45 14.72
CA ASP A 147 -3.80 -2.59 15.05
C ASP A 147 -3.69 -3.77 14.08
N VAL A 148 -2.89 -3.67 13.01
CA VAL A 148 -2.79 -4.71 11.96
C VAL A 148 -1.65 -5.67 12.28
N HIS A 149 -2.00 -6.91 12.64
CA HIS A 149 -1.06 -8.00 12.81
C HIS A 149 -0.59 -8.54 11.45
N GLU A 150 0.66 -9.01 11.37
CA GLU A 150 1.22 -9.59 10.15
C GLU A 150 0.40 -10.79 9.65
N GLY A 151 -0.15 -11.58 10.58
CA GLY A 151 -1.04 -12.71 10.25
C GLY A 151 -2.36 -12.33 9.58
N ASP A 152 -2.80 -11.08 9.67
CA ASP A 152 -4.01 -10.59 8.97
C ASP A 152 -3.69 -10.06 7.57
N VAL A 153 -2.43 -9.73 7.26
CA VAL A 153 -2.05 -9.02 6.03
C VAL A 153 -2.47 -9.80 4.78
N ARG A 154 -2.23 -11.12 4.74
CA ARG A 154 -2.67 -12.00 3.65
C ARG A 154 -4.18 -11.91 3.39
N ALA A 155 -4.99 -12.01 4.45
CA ALA A 155 -6.45 -11.91 4.33
C ALA A 155 -6.87 -10.53 3.81
N ILE A 156 -6.30 -9.47 4.38
CA ILE A 156 -6.58 -8.08 3.98
C ILE A 156 -6.21 -7.84 2.51
N VAL A 157 -5.04 -8.29 2.06
CA VAL A 157 -4.56 -8.10 0.68
C VAL A 157 -5.40 -8.92 -0.31
N SER A 158 -5.76 -10.17 0.01
CA SER A 158 -6.71 -10.95 -0.80
C SER A 158 -8.05 -10.24 -0.96
N ILE A 159 -8.62 -9.69 0.12
CA ILE A 159 -9.88 -8.93 0.08
C ILE A 159 -9.73 -7.69 -0.81
N HIS A 160 -8.64 -6.91 -0.68
CA HIS A 160 -8.41 -5.72 -1.51
C HIS A 160 -8.26 -6.07 -3.00
N ASN A 161 -7.53 -7.14 -3.34
CA ASN A 161 -7.34 -7.58 -4.72
C ASN A 161 -8.67 -8.05 -5.33
N ASN A 162 -9.42 -8.88 -4.61
CA ASN A 162 -10.77 -9.32 -5.00
C ASN A 162 -11.73 -8.12 -5.20
N MET A 163 -11.70 -7.13 -4.31
CA MET A 163 -12.50 -5.91 -4.45
C MET A 163 -12.17 -5.13 -5.72
N ASN A 164 -10.90 -5.04 -6.11
CA ASN A 164 -10.49 -4.37 -7.34
C ASN A 164 -11.00 -5.12 -8.59
N GLU A 165 -10.91 -6.45 -8.62
CA GLU A 165 -11.44 -7.25 -9.73
C GLU A 165 -12.98 -7.14 -9.83
N ARG A 166 -13.69 -7.16 -8.69
CA ARG A 166 -15.14 -6.93 -8.63
C ARG A 166 -15.53 -5.53 -9.10
N ALA A 167 -14.78 -4.51 -8.70
CA ALA A 167 -14.98 -3.13 -9.13
C ALA A 167 -14.77 -2.99 -10.65
N TRP A 168 -13.73 -3.61 -11.20
CA TRP A 168 -13.48 -3.64 -12.65
C TRP A 168 -14.58 -4.39 -13.41
N ALA A 169 -15.09 -5.50 -12.90
CA ALA A 169 -16.18 -6.24 -13.53
C ALA A 169 -17.48 -5.42 -13.60
N GLN A 170 -17.80 -4.61 -12.57
CA GLN A 170 -18.91 -3.65 -12.65
C GLN A 170 -18.68 -2.59 -13.74
N VAL A 171 -17.47 -2.03 -13.83
CA VAL A 171 -17.10 -1.05 -14.86
C VAL A 171 -17.24 -1.64 -16.27
N GLU A 172 -16.68 -2.82 -16.53
CA GLU A 172 -16.81 -3.48 -17.83
C GLU A 172 -18.24 -3.84 -18.19
N HIS A 173 -19.06 -4.28 -17.22
CA HIS A 173 -20.47 -4.57 -17.46
C HIS A 173 -21.22 -3.29 -17.84
N TYR A 174 -20.88 -2.16 -17.22
CA TYR A 174 -21.36 -0.84 -17.59
C TYR A 174 -21.01 -0.48 -19.05
N GLU A 175 -19.74 -0.63 -19.43
CA GLU A 175 -19.25 -0.38 -20.78
C GLU A 175 -19.90 -1.31 -21.82
N LYS A 176 -19.99 -2.62 -21.55
CA LYS A 176 -20.64 -3.62 -22.43
C LYS A 176 -22.14 -3.32 -22.67
N VAL A 177 -22.84 -2.79 -21.67
CA VAL A 177 -24.27 -2.45 -21.77
C VAL A 177 -24.51 -1.09 -22.44
N CYS A 178 -23.64 -0.11 -22.18
CA CYS A 178 -23.79 1.25 -22.69
C CYS A 178 -23.15 1.46 -24.07
N HIS A 179 -22.02 0.83 -24.36
CA HIS A 179 -21.19 1.00 -25.56
C HIS A 179 -20.70 -0.37 -26.09
N PRO A 180 -21.60 -1.30 -26.47
CA PRO A 180 -21.24 -2.64 -26.94
C PRO A 180 -20.32 -2.64 -28.17
N GLU A 181 -20.28 -1.55 -28.93
CA GLU A 181 -19.38 -1.34 -30.07
C GLU A 181 -17.94 -0.97 -29.67
N LEU A 182 -17.69 -0.57 -28.41
CA LEU A 182 -16.39 -0.16 -27.89
C LEU A 182 -15.76 -1.27 -27.02
N GLU A 183 -15.43 -2.39 -27.66
CA GLU A 183 -14.70 -3.49 -27.03
C GLU A 183 -13.30 -3.05 -26.55
N GLY A 184 -12.75 -3.77 -25.56
CA GLY A 184 -11.35 -3.60 -25.14
C GLY A 184 -11.04 -2.38 -24.25
N SER A 185 -12.00 -1.90 -23.45
CA SER A 185 -11.74 -0.87 -22.44
C SER A 185 -10.61 -1.25 -21.47
N LYS A 186 -9.69 -0.32 -21.18
CA LYS A 186 -8.53 -0.50 -20.29
C LYS A 186 -8.56 0.49 -19.11
N LEU A 187 -8.09 0.11 -17.92
CA LEU A 187 -7.97 1.03 -16.78
C LEU A 187 -6.69 1.87 -16.93
N LEU A 188 -6.85 3.19 -17.14
CA LEU A 188 -5.73 4.12 -17.36
C LEU A 188 -5.14 4.66 -16.06
N LYS A 189 -6.00 4.99 -15.08
CA LYS A 189 -5.61 5.64 -13.82
C LYS A 189 -6.63 5.38 -12.72
N PHE A 190 -6.20 5.32 -11.46
CA PHE A 190 -7.09 5.33 -10.30
C PHE A 190 -6.64 6.35 -9.25
N CYS A 191 -7.59 6.82 -8.44
CA CYS A 191 -7.35 7.85 -7.43
C CYS A 191 -8.35 7.69 -6.27
N GLY A 192 -7.85 7.39 -5.06
CA GLY A 192 -8.65 7.41 -3.84
C GLY A 192 -9.06 8.82 -3.45
N ARG A 193 -10.31 9.00 -3.01
CA ARG A 193 -10.92 10.28 -2.59
C ARG A 193 -11.88 10.08 -1.39
N PRO A 194 -11.42 9.50 -0.28
CA PRO A 194 -12.27 9.15 0.86
C PRO A 194 -13.03 10.37 1.42
N ASP A 195 -12.38 11.52 1.57
CA ASP A 195 -12.97 12.73 2.19
C ASP A 195 -14.00 13.45 1.32
N LYS A 196 -14.29 12.95 0.11
CA LYS A 196 -15.20 13.58 -0.85
C LYS A 196 -16.40 12.67 -1.07
N LEU A 197 -17.50 12.89 -0.36
CA LEU A 197 -18.76 12.20 -0.68
C LEU A 197 -19.23 12.51 -2.12
N THR A 198 -19.91 11.56 -2.75
CA THR A 198 -20.66 11.84 -3.99
C THR A 198 -21.98 12.54 -3.66
N PRO A 199 -22.60 13.30 -4.59
CA PRO A 199 -23.91 13.90 -4.32
C PRO A 199 -24.98 12.89 -3.89
N ILE A 200 -24.93 11.66 -4.43
CA ILE A 200 -25.82 10.56 -4.05
C ILE A 200 -25.49 10.06 -2.63
N ALA A 201 -24.21 9.87 -2.30
CA ALA A 201 -23.80 9.48 -0.94
C ALA A 201 -24.17 10.53 0.11
N TRP A 202 -24.06 11.82 -0.24
CA TRP A 202 -24.50 12.92 0.62
C TRP A 202 -26.02 12.90 0.85
N VAL A 203 -26.84 12.73 -0.18
CA VAL A 203 -28.30 12.57 -0.02
C VAL A 203 -28.65 11.33 0.83
N LYS A 204 -27.98 10.20 0.57
CA LYS A 204 -28.13 8.97 1.39
C LYS A 204 -27.85 9.24 2.88
N LYS A 205 -26.73 9.90 3.18
CA LYS A 205 -26.36 10.28 4.56
C LYS A 205 -27.39 11.19 5.22
N VAL A 206 -27.93 12.17 4.51
CA VAL A 206 -29.01 13.05 5.00
C VAL A 206 -30.31 12.29 5.27
N LEU A 207 -30.59 11.23 4.51
CA LEU A 207 -31.75 10.34 4.70
C LEU A 207 -31.51 9.21 5.72
N GLY A 208 -30.37 9.20 6.43
CA GLY A 208 -30.07 8.20 7.47
C GLY A 208 -29.56 6.85 6.96
N TYR A 209 -29.21 6.73 5.68
CA TYR A 209 -28.50 5.56 5.16
C TYR A 209 -26.99 5.69 5.43
N GLY A 210 -26.30 4.54 5.53
CA GLY A 210 -24.84 4.49 5.70
C GLY A 210 -24.08 5.25 4.61
N GLU A 211 -23.01 5.93 5.01
CA GLU A 211 -22.09 6.58 4.09
C GLU A 211 -21.00 5.60 3.60
N PRO A 212 -20.41 5.81 2.42
CA PRO A 212 -19.31 4.97 1.97
C PRO A 212 -18.07 5.23 2.83
N PHE A 213 -17.43 4.15 3.30
CA PHE A 213 -16.20 4.22 4.09
C PHE A 213 -14.97 4.57 3.24
N ASP A 214 -15.06 4.28 1.93
CA ASP A 214 -14.03 4.64 0.95
C ASP A 214 -14.69 4.96 -0.40
N ARG A 215 -14.06 5.85 -1.17
CA ARG A 215 -14.52 6.26 -2.49
C ARG A 215 -13.34 6.44 -3.44
N HIS A 216 -13.44 5.82 -4.61
CA HIS A 216 -12.41 5.86 -5.64
C HIS A 216 -12.94 6.47 -6.94
N ASP A 217 -12.08 7.24 -7.61
CA ASP A 217 -12.29 7.72 -8.97
C ASP A 217 -11.34 6.93 -9.90
N TRP A 218 -11.89 6.23 -10.90
CA TRP A 218 -11.13 5.47 -11.90
C TRP A 218 -11.28 6.13 -13.26
N THR A 219 -10.23 6.19 -14.07
CA THR A 219 -10.28 6.66 -15.46
C THR A 219 -10.12 5.47 -16.38
N VAL A 220 -11.18 5.19 -17.16
CA VAL A 220 -11.22 4.15 -18.18
C VAL A 220 -10.83 4.76 -19.53
N LEU A 221 -9.97 4.08 -20.28
CA LEU A 221 -9.64 4.37 -21.66
C LEU A 221 -10.40 3.40 -22.56
N ARG A 222 -11.27 3.93 -23.44
CA ARG A 222 -11.99 3.15 -24.44
C ARG A 222 -11.15 2.97 -25.71
N SER A 223 -11.56 2.06 -26.58
CA SER A 223 -10.87 1.75 -27.86
C SER A 223 -10.88 2.91 -28.88
N ASP A 224 -11.81 3.86 -28.75
CA ASP A 224 -11.83 5.13 -29.50
C ASP A 224 -10.89 6.21 -28.91
N ASN A 225 -10.10 5.86 -27.90
CA ASN A 225 -9.24 6.73 -27.09
C ASN A 225 -9.97 7.75 -26.19
N THR A 226 -11.29 7.65 -26.03
CA THR A 226 -12.00 8.49 -25.06
C THR A 226 -11.67 8.05 -23.62
N GLN A 227 -11.52 9.05 -22.74
CA GLN A 227 -11.26 8.83 -21.32
C GLN A 227 -12.52 9.14 -20.51
N VAL A 228 -13.04 8.14 -19.82
CA VAL A 228 -14.26 8.25 -19.00
C VAL A 228 -13.94 8.02 -17.54
N ARG A 229 -14.27 9.01 -16.70
CA ARG A 229 -14.13 8.87 -15.25
C ARG A 229 -15.31 8.08 -14.69
N TYR A 230 -15.03 7.03 -13.95
CA TYR A 230 -15.95 6.30 -13.09
C TYR A 230 -15.78 6.73 -11.64
N VAL A 231 -16.84 6.61 -10.86
CA VAL A 231 -16.85 6.80 -9.40
C VAL A 231 -17.37 5.53 -8.76
N ILE A 232 -16.63 5.05 -7.76
CA ILE A 232 -16.87 3.79 -7.06
C ILE A 232 -16.98 4.12 -5.58
N ASP A 233 -18.18 3.95 -5.01
CA ASP A 233 -18.42 4.07 -3.58
C ASP A 233 -18.40 2.67 -2.95
N TYR A 234 -17.65 2.48 -1.86
CA TYR A 234 -17.60 1.24 -1.08
C TYR A 234 -18.34 1.41 0.25
N TYR A 235 -19.22 0.49 0.59
CA TYR A 235 -20.04 0.49 1.80
C TYR A 235 -19.77 -0.80 2.60
N PHE A 236 -19.72 -0.67 3.92
CA PHE A 236 -19.51 -1.78 4.85
C PHE A 236 -20.81 -2.11 5.58
N ASP A 237 -20.99 -3.38 5.90
CA ASP A 237 -22.17 -3.93 6.55
C ASP A 237 -21.71 -4.86 7.68
N ASP A 238 -21.69 -4.32 8.90
CA ASP A 238 -21.19 -4.99 10.11
C ASP A 238 -21.87 -6.35 10.33
N ASP A 239 -23.20 -6.43 10.10
CA ASP A 239 -24.02 -7.63 10.30
C ASP A 239 -23.61 -8.80 9.37
N LYS A 240 -22.94 -8.50 8.25
CA LYS A 240 -22.44 -9.49 7.29
C LYS A 240 -20.96 -9.85 7.47
N SER A 241 -20.20 -9.08 8.25
CA SER A 241 -18.75 -9.31 8.46
C SER A 241 -18.42 -10.70 9.03
N ALA A 242 -19.30 -11.24 9.88
CA ALA A 242 -19.17 -12.60 10.43
C ALA A 242 -19.35 -13.74 9.39
N GLN A 243 -19.73 -13.41 8.15
CA GLN A 243 -19.90 -14.36 7.04
C GLN A 243 -18.83 -14.21 5.95
N ASP A 244 -17.81 -13.36 6.18
CA ASP A 244 -16.71 -13.17 5.25
C ASP A 244 -15.66 -14.29 5.40
N GLU A 245 -15.16 -14.75 4.27
CA GLU A 245 -14.06 -15.70 4.13
C GLU A 245 -12.93 -15.05 3.32
N VAL A 246 -11.70 -15.56 3.45
CA VAL A 246 -10.57 -15.08 2.64
C VAL A 246 -10.83 -15.44 1.17
N PRO A 247 -10.96 -14.46 0.25
CA PRO A 247 -11.33 -14.74 -1.12
C PRO A 247 -10.14 -15.17 -1.98
N GLU A 248 -10.40 -15.98 -3.02
CA GLU A 248 -9.52 -15.98 -4.20
C GLU A 248 -9.76 -14.71 -5.03
N LEU A 249 -8.89 -14.47 -6.01
CA LEU A 249 -8.86 -13.25 -6.80
C LEU A 249 -10.22 -12.89 -7.46
N HIS A 250 -11.05 -13.88 -7.82
CA HIS A 250 -12.37 -13.67 -8.43
C HIS A 250 -13.55 -14.34 -7.69
N SER A 251 -13.42 -14.69 -6.40
CA SER A 251 -14.57 -15.20 -5.64
C SER A 251 -15.68 -14.14 -5.51
N ALA A 252 -16.93 -14.48 -5.80
CA ALA A 252 -18.05 -13.53 -5.85
C ALA A 252 -18.75 -13.32 -4.50
N ASP A 253 -18.75 -14.35 -3.67
CA ASP A 253 -19.62 -14.55 -2.52
C ASP A 253 -18.86 -14.67 -1.19
N LYS A 254 -17.54 -14.86 -1.22
CA LYS A 254 -16.68 -14.94 -0.02
C LYS A 254 -16.57 -13.62 0.76
N VAL A 255 -16.81 -12.45 0.15
CA VAL A 255 -16.83 -11.16 0.86
C VAL A 255 -18.20 -10.50 0.67
N LYS A 256 -19.01 -10.53 1.74
CA LYS A 256 -20.41 -10.12 1.82
C LYS A 256 -20.62 -8.80 2.57
N SER A 257 -19.75 -8.46 3.53
CA SER A 257 -19.81 -7.19 4.26
C SER A 257 -19.54 -5.98 3.38
N ILE A 258 -18.64 -6.13 2.40
CA ILE A 258 -18.26 -5.05 1.50
C ILE A 258 -19.12 -5.10 0.25
N SER A 259 -19.96 -4.07 0.08
CA SER A 259 -20.67 -3.80 -1.17
C SER A 259 -20.07 -2.58 -1.88
N MET A 260 -20.14 -2.57 -3.20
CA MET A 260 -19.56 -1.49 -4.02
C MET A 260 -20.49 -1.10 -5.16
N TYR A 261 -20.45 0.17 -5.56
CA TYR A 261 -21.28 0.69 -6.64
C TYR A 261 -20.49 1.60 -7.59
N ALA A 262 -19.92 0.98 -8.63
CA ALA A 262 -19.24 1.65 -9.72
C ALA A 262 -20.24 2.22 -10.75
N ARG A 263 -19.95 3.41 -11.27
CA ARG A 263 -20.77 4.11 -12.27
C ARG A 263 -20.01 5.26 -12.93
N PRO A 264 -20.33 5.67 -14.18
CA PRO A 264 -19.75 6.86 -14.80
C PRO A 264 -19.91 8.11 -13.94
N ALA A 265 -18.94 9.01 -13.94
CA ALA A 265 -19.03 10.34 -13.34
C ALA A 265 -19.90 11.27 -14.21
N VAL A 266 -20.70 12.13 -13.60
CA VAL A 266 -21.61 13.05 -14.35
C VAL A 266 -20.85 14.29 -14.83
N ASP A 267 -19.74 14.07 -15.53
CA ASP A 267 -18.85 15.12 -16.05
C ASP A 267 -19.17 15.45 -17.52
N SER A 268 -19.89 14.58 -18.21
CA SER A 268 -20.29 14.72 -19.61
C SER A 268 -21.74 14.30 -19.81
N ILE A 269 -22.35 14.80 -20.90
CA ILE A 269 -23.72 14.43 -21.29
C ILE A 269 -23.81 12.93 -21.60
N GLY A 270 -22.78 12.35 -22.24
CA GLY A 270 -22.69 10.91 -22.50
C GLY A 270 -22.74 10.09 -21.20
N ALA A 271 -21.94 10.44 -20.21
CA ALA A 271 -21.93 9.74 -18.92
C ALA A 271 -23.23 9.92 -18.11
N LEU A 272 -23.96 11.03 -18.31
CA LEU A 272 -25.32 11.20 -17.77
C LEU A 272 -26.33 10.27 -18.49
N ILE A 273 -26.25 10.17 -19.82
CA ILE A 273 -27.07 9.25 -20.61
C ILE A 273 -26.78 7.80 -20.19
N ASP A 274 -25.51 7.43 -20.01
CA ASP A 274 -25.10 6.10 -19.52
C ASP A 274 -25.71 5.77 -18.15
N ARG A 275 -25.79 6.75 -17.24
CA ARG A 275 -26.48 6.59 -15.95
C ARG A 275 -27.99 6.32 -16.05
N ILE A 276 -28.63 6.74 -17.14
CA ILE A 276 -30.06 6.52 -17.37
C ILE A 276 -30.28 5.25 -18.21
N LYS A 277 -29.46 5.03 -19.24
CA LYS A 277 -29.51 3.89 -20.16
C LYS A 277 -29.26 2.57 -19.43
N PHE A 278 -28.21 2.49 -18.62
CA PHE A 278 -27.79 1.26 -17.95
C PHE A 278 -28.91 0.56 -17.14
N PRO A 279 -29.59 1.20 -16.17
CA PRO A 279 -30.65 0.53 -15.41
C PRO A 279 -31.88 0.17 -16.26
N VAL A 280 -32.15 0.90 -17.34
CA VAL A 280 -33.26 0.59 -18.27
C VAL A 280 -32.94 -0.66 -19.10
N VAL A 281 -31.74 -0.73 -19.69
CA VAL A 281 -31.30 -1.88 -20.49
C VAL A 281 -31.14 -3.13 -19.60
N ALA A 282 -30.57 -2.99 -18.40
CA ALA A 282 -30.45 -4.09 -17.43
C ALA A 282 -31.81 -4.59 -16.91
N PHE A 283 -32.86 -3.77 -16.92
CA PHE A 283 -34.22 -4.20 -16.60
C PHE A 283 -34.89 -4.94 -17.77
N ILE A 284 -34.62 -4.53 -19.02
CA ILE A 284 -35.18 -5.16 -20.23
C ILE A 284 -34.55 -6.53 -20.52
N ASN A 285 -33.24 -6.66 -20.31
CA ASN A 285 -32.48 -7.86 -20.68
C ASN A 285 -32.42 -8.95 -19.59
N ASP A 286 -33.20 -8.77 -18.51
CA ASP A 286 -33.15 -9.51 -17.24
C ASP A 286 -31.79 -9.36 -16.50
N ARG A 287 -31.84 -9.14 -15.18
CA ARG A 287 -30.66 -8.74 -14.40
C ARG A 287 -29.71 -9.91 -14.19
N LYS A 288 -28.72 -10.03 -15.08
CA LYS A 288 -27.49 -10.78 -14.80
C LYS A 288 -26.42 -9.81 -14.32
N ASP A 289 -26.11 -9.89 -13.02
CA ASP A 289 -24.90 -9.29 -12.47
C ASP A 289 -23.66 -9.79 -13.22
N PRO A 290 -22.55 -9.02 -13.26
CA PRO A 290 -21.34 -9.44 -13.94
C PRO A 290 -20.83 -10.77 -13.38
N ASP A 291 -20.77 -11.80 -14.23
CA ASP A 291 -20.11 -13.06 -13.91
C ASP A 291 -18.61 -12.83 -13.83
N ILE A 292 -18.11 -12.70 -12.60
CA ILE A 292 -16.68 -12.57 -12.33
C ILE A 292 -15.97 -13.93 -12.31
N THR A 293 -16.71 -15.03 -12.12
CA THR A 293 -16.14 -16.39 -12.00
C THR A 293 -15.58 -16.89 -13.33
N ALA A 294 -16.17 -16.44 -14.44
CA ALA A 294 -15.65 -16.65 -15.79
C ALA A 294 -14.21 -16.13 -16.01
N ARG A 295 -13.67 -15.28 -15.11
CA ARG A 295 -12.28 -14.77 -15.18
C ARG A 295 -11.25 -15.68 -14.48
N SER A 296 -11.65 -16.47 -13.47
CA SER A 296 -10.73 -17.38 -12.76
C SER A 296 -10.01 -18.34 -13.71
N ALA A 297 -10.74 -18.88 -14.69
CA ALA A 297 -10.28 -19.91 -15.61
C ALA A 297 -9.11 -19.50 -16.54
N LEU A 298 -8.67 -18.23 -16.53
CA LEU A 298 -7.52 -17.74 -17.30
C LEU A 298 -6.30 -17.39 -16.44
N VAL A 299 -6.42 -17.33 -15.11
CA VAL A 299 -5.33 -16.96 -14.19
C VAL A 299 -4.92 -18.13 -13.28
N GLU A 300 -5.82 -19.08 -13.03
CA GLU A 300 -5.55 -20.24 -12.17
C GLU A 300 -4.73 -21.34 -12.86
N HIS A 301 -3.49 -21.01 -13.25
CA HIS A 301 -2.41 -21.97 -13.49
C HIS A 301 -1.02 -21.38 -13.15
N ALA A 302 -0.89 -20.80 -11.96
CA ALA A 302 0.40 -20.39 -11.38
C ALA A 302 0.62 -20.84 -9.91
N GLN A 303 -0.36 -21.51 -9.31
CA GLN A 303 -0.24 -22.21 -8.02
C GLN A 303 -0.54 -23.70 -8.19
N GLY A 304 0.10 -24.32 -9.19
CA GLY A 304 0.20 -25.78 -9.19
C GLY A 304 1.01 -26.23 -7.97
N GLU A 305 0.54 -27.28 -7.29
CA GLU A 305 1.28 -27.94 -6.22
C GLU A 305 2.68 -28.33 -6.72
N LYS A 306 3.69 -27.53 -6.39
CA LYS A 306 5.04 -28.05 -6.24
C LYS A 306 4.99 -28.96 -5.02
N ASP A 307 5.43 -30.20 -5.16
CA ASP A 307 5.48 -31.20 -4.07
C ASP A 307 5.99 -30.54 -2.77
N ALA A 308 5.06 -30.21 -1.87
CA ALA A 308 5.37 -29.30 -0.77
C ALA A 308 6.29 -30.03 0.22
N PRO A 309 7.55 -29.61 0.38
CA PRO A 309 8.46 -30.28 1.31
C PRO A 309 7.92 -30.13 2.73
N GLU A 310 8.02 -31.22 3.51
CA GLU A 310 7.40 -31.38 4.84
C GLU A 310 7.50 -30.10 5.69
N PRO A 311 6.41 -29.58 6.25
CA PRO A 311 6.42 -28.29 6.94
C PRO A 311 7.32 -28.32 8.17
N LEU A 312 8.21 -27.32 8.29
CA LEU A 312 9.03 -27.16 9.49
C LEU A 312 8.16 -26.71 10.67
N SER A 313 8.43 -27.19 11.88
CA SER A 313 7.82 -26.60 13.07
C SER A 313 8.51 -25.27 13.43
N VAL A 314 7.73 -24.34 13.98
CA VAL A 314 8.22 -23.06 14.55
C VAL A 314 9.45 -23.27 15.45
N LYS A 315 9.44 -24.31 16.29
CA LYS A 315 10.53 -24.60 17.22
C LYS A 315 11.82 -24.98 16.50
N GLU A 316 11.74 -25.76 15.43
CA GLU A 316 12.91 -26.11 14.62
C GLU A 316 13.46 -24.89 13.88
N VAL A 317 12.57 -24.02 13.39
CA VAL A 317 12.93 -22.74 12.76
C VAL A 317 13.66 -21.84 13.77
N GLU A 318 13.06 -21.55 14.92
CA GLU A 318 13.66 -20.74 15.99
C GLU A 318 15.01 -21.30 16.46
N GLN A 319 15.11 -22.61 16.70
CA GLN A 319 16.36 -23.26 17.12
C GLN A 319 17.43 -23.20 16.04
N THR A 320 17.07 -23.36 14.77
CA THR A 320 18.01 -23.30 13.65
C THR A 320 18.51 -21.86 13.45
N PHE A 321 17.63 -20.86 13.49
CA PHE A 321 18.03 -19.45 13.42
C PHE A 321 18.91 -19.02 14.60
N ALA A 322 18.61 -19.46 15.83
CA ALA A 322 19.47 -19.24 16.98
C ALA A 322 20.87 -19.84 16.77
N LYS A 323 20.93 -21.11 16.35
CA LYS A 323 22.20 -21.82 16.05
C LYS A 323 23.00 -21.14 14.93
N VAL A 324 22.35 -20.68 13.87
CA VAL A 324 22.98 -19.91 12.78
C VAL A 324 23.52 -18.58 13.29
N LYS A 325 22.73 -17.83 14.06
CA LYS A 325 23.12 -16.53 14.63
C LYS A 325 24.32 -16.64 15.56
N ASP A 326 24.38 -17.67 16.40
CA ASP A 326 25.48 -17.87 17.35
C ASP A 326 26.74 -18.42 16.66
N THR A 327 26.59 -19.38 15.75
CA THR A 327 27.72 -20.04 15.07
C THR A 327 28.34 -19.17 13.97
N CYS A 328 27.52 -18.48 13.17
CA CYS A 328 27.95 -17.70 12.01
C CYS A 328 28.11 -16.20 12.29
N LYS A 329 28.08 -15.80 13.56
CA LYS A 329 28.17 -14.40 14.01
C LYS A 329 29.33 -13.63 13.38
N ASN A 330 30.51 -14.24 13.28
CA ASN A 330 31.70 -13.60 12.74
C ASN A 330 31.54 -13.32 11.24
N CYS A 331 31.06 -14.31 10.46
CA CYS A 331 30.77 -14.14 9.04
C CYS A 331 29.70 -13.05 8.80
N MET A 332 28.68 -12.96 9.67
CA MET A 332 27.68 -11.87 9.60
C MET A 332 28.28 -10.48 9.89
N VAL A 333 29.33 -10.39 10.70
CA VAL A 333 30.06 -9.13 10.92
C VAL A 333 30.94 -8.83 9.71
N GLU A 334 31.68 -9.80 9.19
CA GLU A 334 32.55 -9.65 8.02
C GLU A 334 31.79 -9.14 6.78
N VAL A 335 30.59 -9.68 6.51
CA VAL A 335 29.70 -9.20 5.44
C VAL A 335 29.26 -7.74 5.65
N LYS A 336 29.12 -7.28 6.91
CA LYS A 336 28.73 -5.89 7.23
C LYS A 336 29.91 -4.92 7.25
N THR A 337 31.15 -5.40 7.39
CA THR A 337 32.36 -4.58 7.51
C THR A 337 33.31 -4.69 6.32
N CYS A 338 32.95 -5.46 5.28
CA CYS A 338 33.74 -5.60 4.07
C CYS A 338 33.91 -4.24 3.34
N SER A 339 35.07 -4.01 2.74
CA SER A 339 35.41 -2.68 2.18
C SER A 339 35.51 -2.63 0.66
N ASN A 340 35.49 -3.78 -0.01
CA ASN A 340 35.54 -3.90 -1.47
C ASN A 340 34.77 -5.14 -1.93
N GLU A 341 34.38 -5.14 -3.20
CA GLU A 341 33.52 -6.15 -3.82
C GLU A 341 34.04 -7.59 -3.64
N VAL A 342 35.35 -7.82 -3.79
CA VAL A 342 35.98 -9.14 -3.63
C VAL A 342 35.94 -9.61 -2.18
N GLN A 343 36.18 -8.73 -1.21
CA GLN A 343 36.02 -9.07 0.21
C GLN A 343 34.56 -9.34 0.57
N CYS A 344 33.62 -8.56 0.01
CA CYS A 344 32.20 -8.74 0.28
C CYS A 344 31.66 -10.05 -0.31
N SER A 345 32.07 -10.43 -1.53
CA SER A 345 31.67 -11.70 -2.14
C SER A 345 32.27 -12.90 -1.39
N GLN A 346 33.55 -12.84 -1.00
CA GLN A 346 34.18 -13.86 -0.16
C GLN A 346 33.51 -14.01 1.21
N ALA A 347 33.18 -12.89 1.88
CA ALA A 347 32.47 -12.92 3.15
C ALA A 347 31.04 -13.47 3.02
N ALA A 348 30.34 -13.14 1.92
CA ALA A 348 29.00 -13.66 1.63
C ALA A 348 29.02 -15.18 1.38
N MET A 349 29.97 -15.67 0.58
CA MET A 349 30.18 -17.11 0.38
C MET A 349 30.55 -17.83 1.67
N ALA A 350 31.40 -17.24 2.52
CA ALA A 350 31.74 -17.79 3.82
C ALA A 350 30.53 -17.88 4.76
N LEU A 351 29.64 -16.87 4.75
CA LEU A 351 28.38 -16.88 5.49
C LEU A 351 27.42 -17.96 4.95
N GLN A 352 27.23 -18.06 3.63
CA GLN A 352 26.41 -19.10 3.00
C GLN A 352 26.93 -20.51 3.33
N LEU A 353 28.25 -20.74 3.29
CA LEU A 353 28.85 -22.01 3.69
C LEU A 353 28.67 -22.30 5.19
N CYS A 354 28.77 -21.28 6.05
CA CYS A 354 28.49 -21.43 7.48
C CYS A 354 27.03 -21.82 7.75
N MET A 355 26.08 -21.16 7.07
CA MET A 355 24.66 -21.50 7.11
C MET A 355 24.40 -22.91 6.56
N GLY A 356 25.01 -23.26 5.44
CA GLY A 356 24.88 -24.57 4.80
C GLY A 356 25.35 -25.71 5.71
N ARG A 357 26.45 -25.53 6.46
CA ARG A 357 26.93 -26.51 7.46
C ARG A 357 25.93 -26.78 8.59
N ILE A 358 24.95 -25.90 8.80
CA ILE A 358 23.92 -26.03 9.83
C ILE A 358 22.60 -26.54 9.23
N ILE A 359 22.19 -26.01 8.09
CA ILE A 359 20.88 -26.24 7.44
C ILE A 359 20.91 -27.45 6.51
N CYS A 360 21.95 -27.57 5.67
CA CYS A 360 22.11 -28.61 4.66
C CYS A 360 23.53 -29.24 4.70
N PRO A 361 23.91 -29.94 5.81
CA PRO A 361 25.26 -30.44 6.00
C PRO A 361 25.82 -31.31 4.85
N PRO A 362 25.04 -32.20 4.18
CA PRO A 362 25.54 -32.98 3.06
C PRO A 362 25.98 -32.12 1.87
N GLN A 363 25.18 -31.10 1.52
CA GLN A 363 25.46 -30.18 0.42
C GLN A 363 26.66 -29.28 0.74
N ALA A 364 26.75 -28.76 1.96
CA ALA A 364 27.90 -27.98 2.41
C ALA A 364 29.21 -28.79 2.46
N ALA A 365 29.12 -30.09 2.78
CA ALA A 365 30.26 -31.02 2.69
C ALA A 365 30.66 -31.31 1.23
N ALA A 366 29.68 -31.49 0.33
CA ALA A 366 29.93 -31.66 -1.10
C ALA A 366 30.61 -30.42 -1.71
N PHE A 367 30.13 -29.22 -1.39
CA PHE A 367 30.75 -27.96 -1.82
C PHE A 367 32.18 -27.79 -1.27
N THR A 368 32.40 -28.06 0.02
CA THR A 368 33.75 -28.03 0.61
C THR A 368 34.70 -29.00 -0.14
N LYS A 369 34.24 -30.21 -0.44
CA LYS A 369 35.02 -31.20 -1.21
C LYS A 369 35.27 -30.76 -2.66
N ALA A 370 34.34 -30.06 -3.30
CA ALA A 370 34.52 -29.55 -4.66
C ALA A 370 35.60 -28.46 -4.69
N LEU A 371 35.62 -27.56 -3.70
CA LEU A 371 36.66 -26.53 -3.55
C LEU A 371 38.06 -27.15 -3.42
N ASP A 372 38.21 -28.23 -2.64
CA ASP A 372 39.48 -28.96 -2.51
C ASP A 372 39.91 -29.66 -3.83
N GLY A 373 38.96 -29.97 -4.71
CA GLY A 373 39.19 -30.65 -5.99
C GLY A 373 39.62 -29.73 -7.14
N GLY A 374 39.32 -28.43 -7.06
CA GLY A 374 39.71 -27.43 -8.06
C GLY A 374 39.01 -27.52 -9.43
N ASP A 375 37.97 -28.34 -9.57
CA ASP A 375 37.14 -28.41 -10.78
C ASP A 375 36.02 -27.36 -10.70
N GLU A 376 36.14 -26.30 -11.50
CA GLU A 376 35.24 -25.14 -11.49
C GLU A 376 33.77 -25.55 -11.70
N ALA A 377 33.49 -26.51 -12.60
CA ALA A 377 32.12 -26.96 -12.89
C ALA A 377 31.53 -27.77 -11.73
N ALA A 378 32.37 -28.54 -11.01
CA ALA A 378 31.95 -29.25 -9.80
C ALA A 378 31.74 -28.29 -8.62
N VAL A 379 32.52 -27.21 -8.52
CA VAL A 379 32.35 -26.15 -7.51
C VAL A 379 31.04 -25.41 -7.72
N GLU A 380 30.75 -24.97 -8.95
CA GLU A 380 29.51 -24.27 -9.32
C GLU A 380 28.28 -25.15 -9.02
N ALA A 381 28.24 -26.39 -9.54
CA ALA A 381 27.12 -27.29 -9.31
C ALA A 381 26.89 -27.65 -7.81
N ALA A 382 27.96 -27.75 -7.02
CA ALA A 382 27.84 -27.99 -5.59
C ALA A 382 27.43 -26.74 -4.80
N PHE A 383 27.81 -25.55 -5.26
CA PHE A 383 27.36 -24.27 -4.71
C PHE A 383 25.86 -24.08 -4.96
N ASP A 384 25.39 -24.29 -6.18
CA ASP A 384 23.97 -24.18 -6.55
C ASP A 384 23.10 -25.16 -5.76
N ALA A 385 23.56 -26.41 -5.57
CA ALA A 385 22.86 -27.40 -4.76
C ALA A 385 22.78 -26.98 -3.27
N MET A 386 23.83 -26.35 -2.74
CA MET A 386 23.83 -25.79 -1.38
C MET A 386 22.88 -24.59 -1.28
N ASN A 387 22.94 -23.65 -2.23
CA ASN A 387 22.12 -22.44 -2.25
C ASN A 387 20.63 -22.78 -2.40
N SER A 388 20.26 -23.67 -3.32
CA SER A 388 18.88 -24.15 -3.46
C SER A 388 18.36 -24.82 -2.17
N SER A 389 19.23 -25.53 -1.43
CA SER A 389 18.85 -26.10 -0.13
C SER A 389 18.63 -25.04 0.95
N LEU A 390 19.38 -23.93 0.92
CA LEU A 390 19.19 -22.78 1.81
C LEU A 390 17.89 -22.03 1.47
N GLU A 391 17.60 -21.82 0.19
CA GLU A 391 16.37 -21.19 -0.30
C GLU A 391 15.13 -22.01 0.09
N GLN A 392 15.14 -23.32 -0.11
CA GLN A 392 14.06 -24.22 0.34
C GLN A 392 13.85 -24.18 1.86
N PHE A 393 14.92 -24.07 2.65
CA PHE A 393 14.80 -23.89 4.10
C PHE A 393 14.20 -22.52 4.46
N GLN A 394 14.59 -21.45 3.76
CA GLN A 394 14.04 -20.11 3.94
C GLN A 394 12.53 -20.07 3.62
N GLU A 395 12.11 -20.67 2.50
CA GLU A 395 10.70 -20.77 2.10
C GLU A 395 9.86 -21.54 3.14
N ARG A 396 10.30 -22.75 3.52
CA ARG A 396 9.64 -23.55 4.57
C ARG A 396 9.58 -22.83 5.91
N SER A 397 10.63 -22.10 6.28
CA SER A 397 10.69 -21.31 7.51
C SER A 397 9.72 -20.13 7.47
N ALA A 398 9.63 -19.42 6.35
CA ALA A 398 8.70 -18.31 6.18
C ALA A 398 7.24 -18.79 6.32
N SER A 399 6.88 -19.90 5.66
CA SER A 399 5.55 -20.52 5.78
C SER A 399 5.21 -20.92 7.22
N ALA A 400 6.13 -21.58 7.93
CA ALA A 400 5.93 -21.96 9.34
C ALA A 400 5.73 -20.75 10.26
N MET A 401 6.50 -19.67 10.05
CA MET A 401 6.36 -18.42 10.79
C MET A 401 5.06 -17.67 10.45
N GLN A 402 4.59 -17.72 9.20
CA GLN A 402 3.29 -17.15 8.81
C GLN A 402 2.11 -17.90 9.43
N GLU A 403 2.14 -19.23 9.49
CA GLU A 403 1.13 -20.00 10.23
C GLU A 403 1.07 -19.59 11.71
N GLN A 404 2.22 -19.34 12.34
CA GLN A 404 2.27 -18.79 13.70
C GLN A 404 1.67 -17.38 13.75
N ALA A 405 2.01 -16.49 12.81
CA ALA A 405 1.47 -15.14 12.75
C ALA A 405 -0.07 -15.13 12.66
N VAL A 406 -0.65 -16.04 11.87
CA VAL A 406 -2.10 -16.24 11.75
C VAL A 406 -2.68 -16.77 13.07
N ARG A 407 -2.08 -17.80 13.68
CA ARG A 407 -2.53 -18.33 14.99
C ARG A 407 -2.48 -17.26 16.08
N GLU A 408 -1.42 -16.45 16.13
CA GLU A 408 -1.28 -15.36 17.09
C GLU A 408 -2.28 -14.22 16.83
N SER A 409 -2.58 -13.88 15.57
CA SER A 409 -3.66 -12.93 15.22
C SER A 409 -5.01 -13.43 15.74
N LEU A 410 -5.38 -14.68 15.40
CA LEU A 410 -6.67 -15.26 15.79
C LEU A 410 -6.82 -15.36 17.32
N SER A 411 -5.73 -15.51 18.06
CA SER A 411 -5.75 -15.54 19.54
C SER A 411 -5.96 -14.18 20.23
N LYS A 412 -5.88 -13.08 19.47
CA LYS A 412 -6.07 -11.70 19.97
C LYS A 412 -7.48 -11.15 19.73
N LYS A 413 -8.33 -11.91 19.04
CA LYS A 413 -9.74 -11.58 18.71
C LYS A 413 -10.68 -12.31 19.67
#